data_AF-A0A2V8N040-F1
#
_entry.id   AF-A0A2V8N040-F1
#
_cell.length_a   1.000
_cell.length_b   1.000
_cell.length_c   1.000
_cell.angle_alpha   90.00
_cell.angle_beta   90.00
_cell.angle_gamma   90.00
#
_symmetry.space_group_name_H-M   'P 1'
#
loop_
_entity.id
_entity.type
_entity.pdbx_description
1 polymer ?
#
loop_
_entity_poly.entity_id
_entity_poly.type
_entity_poly.pdbx_seq_one_letter_code
_entity_poly.pdbx_strand_id
1 'polypeptide(L)'
;VGAALIANRARAAGDLSPKEARHLIAHLAGIQLPSDAVRVKEISMFGNSATVVAQVETAFRFVKGDKDKWRVAEIRTGDRRWEDLDTLVRALNSEKSARARAELEAIATALESYRRERGSYVEAKSEAALIDHLSPRYLSRIIRVDPWHQPYEYEGQANTFVLRSAGPDGKANTADDILLTSGAH
;
A
#
# COMPACT_ATOMS: atom_id res chain seq x y z
N VAL A 1 41.81 -16.57 -25.94
CA VAL A 1 41.87 -15.25 -25.27
C VAL A 1 40.78 -14.39 -25.89
N GLY A 2 39.65 -14.21 -25.19
CA GLY A 2 38.52 -13.42 -25.68
C GLY A 2 38.35 -12.20 -24.79
N ALA A 3 38.62 -11.01 -25.33
CA ALA A 3 38.45 -9.75 -24.61
C ALA A 3 36.96 -9.37 -24.57
N ALA A 4 36.40 -9.27 -23.36
CA ALA A 4 35.07 -8.70 -23.15
C ALA A 4 35.18 -7.16 -23.21
N LEU A 5 34.56 -6.56 -24.21
CA LEU A 5 34.37 -5.12 -24.33
C LEU A 5 33.37 -4.67 -23.25
N ILE A 6 33.86 -4.00 -22.20
CA ILE A 6 33.01 -3.25 -21.27
C ILE A 6 32.61 -1.96 -21.99
N ALA A 7 31.42 -1.95 -22.57
CA ALA A 7 30.82 -0.74 -23.14
C ALA A 7 30.48 0.23 -22.01
N ASN A 8 31.33 1.24 -21.82
CA ASN A 8 31.09 2.34 -20.89
C ASN A 8 30.05 3.27 -21.52
N ARG A 9 28.75 3.04 -21.25
CA ARG A 9 27.70 4.00 -21.65
C ARG A 9 27.94 5.31 -20.89
N ALA A 10 28.17 6.39 -21.62
CA ALA A 10 28.12 7.74 -21.06
C ALA A 10 26.71 7.98 -20.47
N ARG A 11 26.65 8.24 -19.17
CA ARG A 11 25.42 8.56 -18.43
C ARG A 11 24.90 9.93 -18.91
N ALA A 12 23.62 10.04 -19.25
CA ALA A 12 23.04 11.32 -19.65
C ALA A 12 22.87 12.22 -18.41
N ALA A 13 22.95 13.54 -18.59
CA ALA A 13 22.65 14.49 -17.53
C ALA A 13 21.16 14.35 -17.13
N GLY A 14 20.91 13.97 -15.87
CA GLY A 14 19.56 13.70 -15.35
C GLY A 14 19.27 12.22 -15.06
N ASP A 15 20.14 11.29 -15.47
CA ASP A 15 19.99 9.88 -15.11
C ASP A 15 20.25 9.65 -13.62
N LEU A 16 19.37 8.88 -12.97
CA LEU A 16 19.52 8.49 -11.56
C LEU A 16 20.92 7.91 -11.31
N SER A 17 21.72 8.56 -10.49
CA SER A 17 23.09 8.12 -10.21
C SER A 17 23.15 7.02 -9.13
N PRO A 18 24.21 6.19 -9.04
CA PRO A 18 24.32 5.19 -7.98
C PRO A 18 24.42 5.83 -6.60
N LYS A 19 25.06 7.01 -6.50
CA LYS A 19 25.16 7.78 -5.26
C LYS A 19 23.79 8.26 -4.80
N GLU A 20 22.99 8.78 -5.73
CA GLU A 20 21.63 9.26 -5.47
C GLU A 20 20.69 8.11 -5.11
N ALA A 21 20.68 7.02 -5.90
CA ALA A 21 19.91 5.82 -5.60
C ALA A 21 20.24 5.27 -4.20
N ARG A 22 21.53 5.15 -3.87
CA ARG A 22 22.00 4.73 -2.54
C ARG A 22 21.50 5.67 -1.44
N HIS A 23 21.58 6.98 -1.66
CA HIS A 23 21.10 7.97 -0.68
C HIS A 23 19.60 7.85 -0.45
N LEU A 24 18.79 7.77 -1.51
CA LEU A 24 17.34 7.62 -1.42
C LEU A 24 16.94 6.32 -0.70
N ILE A 25 17.59 5.20 -1.03
CA ILE A 25 17.33 3.91 -0.36
C ILE A 25 17.71 3.97 1.13
N ALA A 26 18.84 4.60 1.46
CA ALA A 26 19.30 4.73 2.85
C ALA A 26 18.42 5.63 3.73
N HIS A 27 17.45 6.36 3.16
CA HIS A 27 16.53 7.23 3.89
C HIS A 27 15.05 6.86 3.63
N LEU A 28 14.80 5.67 3.10
CA LEU A 28 13.47 5.23 2.71
C LEU A 28 12.52 5.16 3.92
N ALA A 29 11.32 5.72 3.77
CA ALA A 29 10.23 5.60 4.75
C ALA A 29 10.61 6.01 6.19
N GLY A 30 11.51 6.99 6.34
CA GLY A 30 11.98 7.46 7.64
C GLY A 30 13.01 6.56 8.32
N ILE A 31 13.34 5.40 7.72
CA ILE A 31 14.44 4.55 8.17
C ILE A 31 15.73 5.16 7.65
N GLN A 32 16.61 5.54 8.57
CA GLN A 32 17.96 5.95 8.25
C GLN A 32 18.88 4.72 8.30
N LEU A 33 19.63 4.46 7.25
CA LEU A 33 20.69 3.46 7.22
C LEU A 33 22.02 4.16 6.93
N PRO A 34 23.14 3.65 7.48
CA PRO A 34 24.46 4.08 7.03
C PRO A 34 24.57 3.90 5.50
N SER A 35 25.07 4.92 4.78
CA SER A 35 25.10 4.84 3.31
C SER A 35 25.98 3.70 2.79
N ASP A 36 27.01 3.30 3.54
CA ASP A 36 27.87 2.15 3.26
C ASP A 36 27.17 0.79 3.46
N ALA A 37 26.06 0.77 4.21
CA ALA A 37 25.18 -0.40 4.33
C ALA A 37 24.39 -0.69 3.04
N VAL A 38 24.31 0.27 2.11
CA VAL A 38 23.56 0.13 0.85
C VAL A 38 24.54 0.05 -0.33
N ARG A 39 24.54 -1.09 -1.01
CA ARG A 39 25.35 -1.35 -2.20
C ARG A 39 24.45 -1.53 -3.42
N VAL A 40 24.37 -0.49 -4.25
CA VAL A 40 23.67 -0.54 -5.54
C VAL A 40 24.40 -1.53 -6.47
N LYS A 41 23.66 -2.50 -7.01
CA LYS A 41 24.15 -3.54 -7.91
C LYS A 41 23.82 -3.22 -9.36
N GLU A 42 22.60 -2.79 -9.62
CA GLU A 42 22.12 -2.49 -10.97
C GLU A 42 21.16 -1.30 -10.95
N ILE A 43 21.19 -0.49 -12.01
CA ILE A 43 20.20 0.55 -12.29
C ILE A 43 19.75 0.36 -13.74
N SER A 44 18.46 0.08 -13.93
CA SER A 44 17.83 -0.07 -15.25
C SER A 44 16.88 1.11 -15.46
N MET A 45 17.21 1.99 -16.41
CA MET A 45 16.44 3.21 -16.71
C MET A 45 15.35 2.93 -17.76
N PHE A 46 14.14 3.45 -17.54
CA PHE A 46 13.00 3.36 -18.45
C PHE A 46 12.26 4.72 -18.50
N GLY A 47 12.63 5.57 -19.46
CA GLY A 47 12.09 6.93 -19.56
C GLY A 47 12.28 7.72 -18.27
N ASN A 48 11.18 8.11 -17.62
CA ASN A 48 11.19 8.86 -16.35
C ASN A 48 11.17 7.96 -15.10
N SER A 49 11.40 6.67 -15.26
CA SER A 49 11.39 5.68 -14.18
C SER A 49 12.68 4.87 -14.17
N ALA A 50 13.03 4.29 -13.03
CA ALA A 50 14.19 3.43 -12.90
C ALA A 50 13.93 2.28 -11.92
N THR A 51 14.43 1.10 -12.26
CA THR A 51 14.50 -0.04 -11.34
C THR A 51 15.92 -0.11 -10.78
N VAL A 52 16.05 -0.17 -9.45
CA VAL A 52 17.34 -0.29 -8.77
C VAL A 52 17.41 -1.61 -8.02
N VAL A 53 18.42 -2.42 -8.32
CA VAL A 53 18.75 -3.61 -7.52
C VAL A 53 19.86 -3.23 -6.56
N ALA A 54 19.65 -3.42 -5.27
CA ALA A 54 20.63 -3.08 -4.24
C ALA A 54 20.72 -4.19 -3.18
N GLN A 55 21.92 -4.36 -2.61
CA GLN A 55 22.16 -5.15 -1.42
C GLN A 55 22.15 -4.21 -0.21
N VAL A 56 21.42 -4.59 0.84
CA VAL A 56 21.35 -3.85 2.10
C VAL A 56 21.90 -4.71 3.23
N GLU A 57 22.90 -4.20 3.96
CA GLU A 57 23.55 -4.87 5.08
C GLU A 57 23.09 -4.24 6.41
N THR A 58 22.16 -4.90 7.12
CA THR A 58 21.73 -4.46 8.45
C THR A 58 21.45 -5.64 9.39
N ALA A 59 21.31 -5.35 10.68
CA ALA A 59 20.97 -6.32 11.71
C ALA A 59 19.48 -6.29 12.02
N PHE A 60 18.91 -7.46 12.27
CA PHE A 60 17.53 -7.65 12.68
C PHE A 60 17.50 -8.39 14.01
N ARG A 61 16.63 -7.97 14.93
CA ARG A 61 16.36 -8.71 16.15
C ARG A 61 15.12 -9.57 15.95
N PHE A 62 15.26 -10.85 16.26
CA PHE A 62 14.17 -11.81 16.23
C PHE A 62 13.72 -12.12 17.66
N VAL A 63 12.41 -12.31 17.83
CA VAL A 63 11.81 -12.77 19.08
C VAL A 63 10.84 -13.91 18.80
N LYS A 64 10.61 -14.78 19.78
CA LYS A 64 9.52 -15.75 19.76
C LYS A 64 8.22 -15.03 20.12
N GLY A 65 7.26 -15.05 19.21
CA GLY A 65 5.89 -14.56 19.43
C GLY A 65 4.94 -15.68 19.83
N ASP A 66 3.64 -15.41 19.69
CA ASP A 66 2.59 -16.36 20.01
C ASP A 66 2.75 -17.68 19.25
N LYS A 67 2.39 -18.78 19.92
CA LYS A 67 2.52 -20.15 19.38
C LYS A 67 3.97 -20.51 19.02
N ASP A 68 4.94 -19.92 19.73
CA ASP A 68 6.38 -20.20 19.58
C ASP A 68 6.92 -19.92 18.16
N LYS A 69 6.32 -18.98 17.44
CA LYS A 69 6.75 -18.59 16.08
C LYS A 69 7.77 -17.45 16.13
N TRP A 70 8.86 -17.58 15.37
CA TRP A 70 9.82 -16.50 15.20
C TRP A 70 9.21 -15.34 14.41
N ARG A 71 9.49 -14.11 14.84
CA ARG A 71 9.20 -12.88 14.10
C ARG A 71 10.34 -11.88 14.25
N VAL A 72 10.44 -10.95 13.31
CA VAL A 72 11.31 -9.79 13.43
C VAL A 72 10.64 -8.79 14.38
N ALA A 73 11.31 -8.41 15.46
CA ALA A 73 10.85 -7.38 16.38
C ALA A 73 11.42 -6.02 16.04
N GLU A 74 12.73 -5.98 15.72
CA GLU A 74 13.43 -4.72 15.51
C GLU A 74 14.37 -4.81 14.32
N ILE A 75 14.56 -3.67 13.66
CA ILE A 75 15.60 -3.43 12.66
C ILE A 75 16.62 -2.45 13.21
N ARG A 76 17.90 -2.69 12.96
CA ARG A 76 18.94 -1.73 13.30
C ARG A 76 19.02 -0.66 12.22
N THR A 77 18.87 0.59 12.63
CA THR A 77 18.97 1.78 11.78
C THR A 77 20.33 2.46 12.00
N GLY A 78 20.50 3.65 11.41
CA GLY A 78 21.63 4.54 11.59
C GLY A 78 21.95 4.76 13.07
N ASP A 79 23.19 5.14 13.35
CA ASP A 79 23.71 5.32 14.71
C ASP A 79 23.55 4.08 15.62
N ARG A 80 23.35 2.90 15.02
CA ARG A 80 23.16 1.61 15.71
C ARG A 80 21.90 1.58 16.59
N ARG A 81 20.92 2.44 16.33
CA ARG A 81 19.62 2.45 17.00
C ARG A 81 18.78 1.25 16.55
N TRP A 82 17.97 0.71 17.46
CA TRP A 82 16.96 -0.30 17.14
C TRP A 82 15.60 0.39 17.00
N GLU A 83 14.90 0.11 15.91
CA GLU A 83 13.52 0.56 15.70
C GLU A 83 12.57 -0.63 15.78
N ASP A 84 11.49 -0.47 16.54
CA ASP A 84 10.44 -1.46 16.71
C ASP A 84 9.56 -1.55 15.45
N LEU A 85 9.59 -2.71 14.79
CA LEU A 85 8.92 -2.92 13.52
C LEU A 85 7.39 -2.97 13.67
N ASP A 86 6.89 -3.48 14.80
CA ASP A 86 5.44 -3.55 15.05
C ASP A 86 4.84 -2.15 15.11
N THR A 87 5.56 -1.18 15.68
CA THR A 87 5.15 0.22 15.77
C THR A 87 5.12 0.89 14.41
N LEU A 88 6.14 0.65 13.58
CA LEU A 88 6.18 1.15 12.20
C LEU A 88 5.01 0.59 11.37
N VAL A 89 4.76 -0.72 11.48
CA VAL A 89 3.65 -1.38 10.76
C VAL A 89 2.30 -0.87 11.26
N ARG A 90 2.12 -0.66 12.57
CA ARG A 90 0.91 -0.06 13.13
C ARG A 90 0.66 1.35 12.60
N ALA A 91 1.69 2.20 12.56
CA ALA A 91 1.58 3.55 12.02
C ALA A 91 1.19 3.53 10.53
N LEU A 92 1.82 2.67 9.73
CA LEU A 92 1.47 2.48 8.33
C LEU A 92 0.02 1.97 8.16
N ASN A 93 -0.39 1.00 8.96
CA ASN A 93 -1.75 0.46 8.93
C ASN A 93 -2.78 1.50 9.37
N SER A 94 -2.45 2.43 10.27
CA SER A 94 -3.32 3.55 10.64
C SER A 94 -3.59 4.46 9.44
N GLU A 95 -2.54 4.85 8.70
CA GLU A 95 -2.68 5.67 7.48
C GLU A 95 -3.49 4.95 6.39
N LYS A 96 -3.21 3.65 6.20
CA LYS A 96 -3.99 2.81 5.29
C LYS A 96 -5.46 2.73 5.70
N SER A 97 -5.75 2.57 7.00
CA SER A 97 -7.11 2.51 7.52
C SER A 97 -7.86 3.84 7.30
N ALA A 98 -7.20 4.96 7.55
CA ALA A 98 -7.76 6.28 7.27
C ALA A 98 -8.09 6.46 5.77
N ARG A 99 -7.19 6.02 4.89
CA ARG A 99 -7.42 6.04 3.45
C ARG A 99 -8.58 5.14 3.03
N ALA A 100 -8.63 3.91 3.53
CA ALA A 100 -9.71 2.96 3.23
C ALA A 100 -11.06 3.54 3.66
N ARG A 101 -11.13 4.14 4.86
CA ARG A 101 -12.34 4.81 5.34
C ARG A 101 -12.78 5.95 4.41
N ALA A 102 -11.86 6.83 4.00
CA ALA A 102 -12.17 7.92 3.09
C ALA A 102 -12.64 7.42 1.71
N GLU A 103 -12.09 6.29 1.24
CA GLU A 103 -12.54 5.62 0.01
C GLU A 103 -13.96 5.05 0.16
N LEU A 104 -14.27 4.38 1.28
CA LEU A 104 -15.62 3.90 1.58
C LEU A 104 -16.64 5.04 1.70
N GLU A 105 -16.28 6.15 2.36
CA GLU A 105 -17.13 7.34 2.48
C GLU A 105 -17.42 7.98 1.11
N ALA A 106 -16.44 7.97 0.20
CA ALA A 106 -16.66 8.42 -1.18
C ALA A 106 -17.65 7.53 -1.93
N ILE A 107 -17.54 6.20 -1.78
CA ILE A 107 -18.49 5.24 -2.38
C ILE A 107 -19.89 5.41 -1.76
N ALA A 108 -19.98 5.58 -0.44
CA ALA A 108 -21.24 5.83 0.26
C ALA A 108 -21.92 7.11 -0.26
N THR A 109 -21.17 8.20 -0.44
CA THR A 109 -21.69 9.45 -1.01
C THR A 109 -22.21 9.28 -2.44
N ALA A 110 -21.53 8.45 -3.24
CA ALA A 110 -21.98 8.10 -4.58
C ALA A 110 -23.28 7.26 -4.54
N LEU A 111 -23.38 6.31 -3.61
CA LEU A 111 -24.58 5.51 -3.36
C LEU A 111 -25.78 6.37 -2.93
N GLU A 112 -25.59 7.36 -2.06
CA GLU A 112 -26.66 8.29 -1.68
C GLU A 112 -27.13 9.11 -2.88
N SER A 113 -26.22 9.54 -3.74
CA SER A 113 -26.58 10.27 -4.96
C SER A 113 -27.31 9.38 -5.96
N TYR A 114 -26.86 8.13 -6.13
CA TYR A 114 -27.55 7.11 -6.92
C TYR A 114 -28.98 6.89 -6.41
N ARG A 115 -29.16 6.71 -5.09
CA ARG A 115 -30.47 6.50 -4.47
C ARG A 115 -31.40 7.70 -4.62
N ARG A 116 -30.90 8.93 -4.47
CA ARG A 116 -31.73 10.14 -4.67
C ARG A 116 -32.30 10.21 -6.08
N GLU A 117 -31.58 9.72 -7.08
CA GLU A 117 -32.03 9.75 -8.47
C GLU A 117 -32.85 8.51 -8.88
N ARG A 118 -32.49 7.32 -8.39
CA ARG A 118 -33.09 6.04 -8.78
C ARG A 118 -34.16 5.52 -7.82
N GLY A 119 -34.24 6.09 -6.62
CA GLY A 119 -35.17 5.71 -5.56
C GLY A 119 -34.70 4.56 -4.67
N SER A 120 -33.61 3.87 -5.02
CA SER A 120 -33.04 2.72 -4.29
C SER A 120 -31.51 2.70 -4.39
N TYR A 121 -30.83 2.00 -3.47
CA TYR A 121 -29.41 1.66 -3.67
C TYR A 121 -29.24 0.55 -4.71
N VAL A 122 -27.99 0.27 -5.09
CA VAL A 122 -27.67 -0.81 -6.02
C VAL A 122 -27.93 -2.16 -5.35
N GLU A 123 -28.92 -2.91 -5.82
CA GLU A 123 -29.19 -4.25 -5.31
C GLU A 123 -28.20 -5.26 -5.90
N ALA A 124 -27.07 -5.46 -5.22
CA ALA A 124 -26.02 -6.38 -5.63
C ALA A 124 -25.22 -6.90 -4.44
N LYS A 125 -24.49 -8.00 -4.66
CA LYS A 125 -23.53 -8.58 -3.70
C LYS A 125 -22.09 -8.56 -4.21
N SER A 126 -21.77 -7.64 -5.12
CA SER A 126 -20.43 -7.54 -5.70
C SER A 126 -20.03 -6.09 -5.93
N GLU A 127 -18.76 -5.80 -5.67
CA GLU A 127 -18.14 -4.50 -5.97
C GLU A 127 -18.10 -4.23 -7.48
N ALA A 128 -17.89 -5.25 -8.30
CA ALA A 128 -17.88 -5.07 -9.75
C ALA A 128 -19.20 -4.48 -10.26
N ALA A 129 -20.35 -5.05 -9.84
CA ALA A 129 -21.66 -4.54 -10.21
C ALA A 129 -21.90 -3.13 -9.63
N LEU A 130 -21.45 -2.87 -8.41
CA LEU A 130 -21.52 -1.54 -7.80
C LEU A 130 -20.82 -0.48 -8.67
N ILE A 131 -19.58 -0.74 -9.09
CA ILE A 131 -18.80 0.21 -9.89
C ILE A 131 -19.43 0.46 -11.26
N ASP A 132 -20.02 -0.55 -11.89
CA ASP A 132 -20.71 -0.40 -13.18
C ASP A 132 -21.92 0.54 -13.09
N HIS A 133 -22.56 0.63 -11.92
CA HIS A 133 -23.67 1.56 -11.66
C HIS A 133 -23.22 2.96 -11.23
N LEU A 134 -22.12 3.06 -10.49
CA LEU A 134 -21.65 4.34 -9.93
C LEU A 134 -20.74 5.12 -10.89
N SER A 135 -19.93 4.45 -11.69
CA SER A 135 -18.94 5.07 -12.57
C SER A 135 -19.52 5.39 -13.96
N PRO A 136 -19.12 6.49 -14.60
CA PRO A 136 -18.35 7.61 -14.05
C PRO A 136 -19.24 8.67 -13.38
N ARG A 137 -20.57 8.51 -13.40
CA ARG A 137 -21.54 9.57 -13.11
C ARG A 137 -21.54 10.01 -11.63
N TYR A 138 -21.47 9.06 -10.70
CA TYR A 138 -21.52 9.32 -9.27
C TYR A 138 -20.16 9.15 -8.59
N LEU A 139 -19.25 8.42 -9.22
CA LEU A 139 -17.88 8.19 -8.75
C LEU A 139 -16.89 8.50 -9.87
N SER A 140 -16.11 9.57 -9.72
CA SER A 140 -15.18 10.06 -10.74
C SER A 140 -13.88 9.26 -10.85
N ARG A 141 -13.53 8.51 -9.80
CA ARG A 141 -12.37 7.62 -9.76
C ARG A 141 -12.82 6.18 -9.55
N ILE A 142 -12.17 5.24 -10.20
CA ILE A 142 -12.42 3.82 -10.00
C ILE A 142 -11.76 3.38 -8.68
N ILE A 143 -12.56 2.97 -7.71
CA ILE A 143 -12.11 2.46 -6.40
C ILE A 143 -12.54 1.00 -6.30
N ARG A 144 -11.61 0.07 -6.52
CA ARG A 144 -11.93 -1.39 -6.49
C ARG A 144 -11.27 -2.13 -5.34
N VAL A 145 -10.02 -1.75 -5.06
CA VAL A 145 -9.17 -2.42 -4.09
C VAL A 145 -8.82 -1.47 -2.96
N ASP A 146 -8.71 -2.01 -1.77
CA ASP A 146 -8.31 -1.31 -0.58
C ASP A 146 -6.76 -1.14 -0.52
N PRO A 147 -6.24 -0.41 0.49
CA PRO A 147 -4.80 -0.18 0.65
C PRO A 147 -3.96 -1.42 1.00
N TRP A 148 -4.59 -2.57 1.25
CA TRP A 148 -3.94 -3.88 1.41
C TRP A 148 -4.14 -4.77 0.18
N HIS A 149 -4.63 -4.18 -0.91
CA HIS A 149 -4.87 -4.80 -2.21
C HIS A 149 -5.93 -5.92 -2.17
N GLN A 150 -6.86 -5.85 -1.23
CA GLN A 150 -8.06 -6.69 -1.24
C GLN A 150 -9.19 -5.95 -1.94
N PRO A 151 -10.04 -6.64 -2.73
CA PRO A 151 -11.26 -6.02 -3.24
C PRO A 151 -12.13 -5.51 -2.09
N TYR A 152 -12.73 -4.33 -2.24
CA TYR A 152 -13.80 -3.91 -1.34
C TYR A 152 -14.99 -4.85 -1.47
N GLU A 153 -15.70 -5.10 -0.37
CA GLU A 153 -16.94 -5.88 -0.39
C GLU A 153 -18.15 -4.95 -0.36
N TYR A 154 -19.19 -5.36 -1.09
CA TYR A 154 -20.45 -4.65 -1.17
C TYR A 154 -21.63 -5.61 -1.07
N GLU A 155 -22.57 -5.28 -0.19
CA GLU A 155 -23.89 -5.89 -0.16
C GLU A 155 -24.96 -4.80 -0.05
N GLY A 156 -25.76 -4.64 -1.10
CA GLY A 156 -26.80 -3.63 -1.20
C GLY A 156 -28.19 -4.24 -1.33
N GLN A 157 -29.16 -3.60 -0.69
CA GLN A 157 -30.60 -3.80 -0.84
C GLN A 157 -31.26 -2.46 -1.18
N ALA A 158 -32.54 -2.45 -1.51
CA ALA A 158 -33.23 -1.22 -1.94
C ALA A 158 -33.02 -0.01 -0.99
N ASN A 159 -33.00 -0.25 0.32
CA ASN A 159 -32.94 0.80 1.35
C ASN A 159 -31.74 0.71 2.29
N THR A 160 -30.87 -0.29 2.12
CA THR A 160 -29.70 -0.46 2.98
C THR A 160 -28.49 -0.90 2.17
N PHE A 161 -27.30 -0.63 2.69
CA PHE A 161 -26.07 -1.20 2.14
C PHE A 161 -25.03 -1.44 3.23
N VAL A 162 -24.09 -2.33 2.91
CA VAL A 162 -22.86 -2.59 3.66
C VAL A 162 -21.68 -2.45 2.70
N LEU A 163 -20.70 -1.67 3.11
CA LEU A 163 -19.38 -1.56 2.49
C LEU A 163 -18.32 -2.02 3.48
N ARG A 164 -17.31 -2.75 2.99
CA ARG A 164 -16.26 -3.31 3.85
C ARG A 164 -14.89 -3.33 3.16
N SER A 165 -13.85 -3.02 3.92
CA SER A 165 -12.47 -3.43 3.65
C SER A 165 -12.07 -4.51 4.67
N ALA A 166 -11.34 -5.52 4.20
CA ALA A 166 -10.82 -6.63 5.00
C ALA A 166 -9.62 -6.25 5.87
N GLY A 167 -9.16 -5.00 5.81
CA GLY A 167 -8.15 -4.48 6.70
C GLY A 167 -6.74 -5.10 6.54
N PRO A 168 -5.85 -4.80 7.50
CA PRO A 168 -4.47 -5.29 7.56
C PRO A 168 -4.25 -6.79 7.42
N ASP A 169 -5.14 -7.62 7.97
CA ASP A 169 -4.98 -9.08 7.94
C ASP A 169 -5.50 -9.72 6.65
N GLY A 170 -6.24 -8.95 5.86
CA GLY A 170 -6.78 -9.33 4.55
C GLY A 170 -7.87 -10.40 4.62
N LYS A 171 -8.47 -10.63 5.80
CA LYS A 171 -9.51 -11.63 6.01
C LYS A 171 -10.81 -10.93 6.37
N ALA A 172 -11.85 -11.22 5.60
CA ALA A 172 -13.16 -10.70 5.91
C ALA A 172 -13.71 -11.24 7.25
N ASN A 173 -14.47 -10.41 7.93
CA ASN A 173 -15.17 -10.66 9.18
C ASN A 173 -14.22 -10.84 10.38
N THR A 174 -13.14 -10.07 10.40
CA THR A 174 -12.19 -9.99 11.54
C THR A 174 -12.32 -8.64 12.25
N ALA A 175 -11.55 -8.46 13.32
CA ALA A 175 -11.65 -7.27 14.17
C ALA A 175 -11.06 -6.00 13.52
N ASP A 176 -10.25 -6.15 12.48
CA ASP A 176 -9.60 -5.06 11.76
C ASP A 176 -10.34 -4.63 10.48
N ASP A 177 -11.49 -5.26 10.20
CA ASP A 177 -12.40 -4.84 9.15
C ASP A 177 -12.86 -3.39 9.33
N ILE A 178 -12.91 -2.66 8.23
CA ILE A 178 -13.45 -1.30 8.20
C ILE A 178 -14.83 -1.36 7.54
N LEU A 179 -15.86 -1.12 8.34
CA LEU A 179 -17.27 -1.25 7.94
C LEU A 179 -17.93 0.13 7.82
N LEU A 180 -18.73 0.29 6.77
CA LEU A 180 -19.63 1.43 6.60
C LEU A 180 -20.99 0.93 6.15
N THR A 181 -22.04 1.24 6.90
CA THR A 181 -23.42 0.84 6.60
C THR A 181 -24.31 2.07 6.39
N SER A 182 -25.33 1.94 5.55
CA SER A 182 -26.37 2.97 5.39
C SER A 182 -26.98 3.35 6.75
N GLY A 183 -27.08 4.66 7.04
CA GLY A 183 -27.69 5.16 8.28
C GLY A 183 -26.73 5.30 9.48
N ALA A 184 -25.44 5.02 9.32
CA ALA A 184 -24.42 5.39 10.30
C ALA A 184 -24.02 6.87 10.08
N HIS A 185 -24.78 7.78 10.68
CA HIS A 185 -24.42 9.20 10.84
C HIS A 185 -24.33 9.54 12.32
#